data_AF-A0A6P4BC86-F1
#
_entry.id   AF-A0A6P4BC86-F1
#
_cell.length_a   1.000
_cell.length_b   1.000
_cell.length_c   1.000
_cell.angle_alpha   90.00
_cell.angle_beta   90.00
_cell.angle_gamma   90.00
#
_symmetry.space_group_name_H-M   'P 1'
#
loop_
_entity.id
_entity.type
_entity.pdbx_description
1 polymer ?
#
loop_
_entity_poly.entity_id
_entity_poly.type
_entity_poly.pdbx_seq_one_letter_code
_entity_poly.pdbx_strand_id
1 'polypeptide(L)'
;MAAEDDKNLVEISENTIDIAKYMNYVSAPQAGAIATFAGTTRDTFENKTVLELRYEAYVPMAMRCIKSVCSSARVSWNLHSIAVAHRLGTVPVGETSIFIAVSSVHRADALEACRFIIDEVKATVPIWKKEVYSNGEVWKENSEFLERRSNLGNKDVDCNVKMTESMEHNNKKPCCGTKVKVDDEVSRK
;
A
#
# COMPACT_ATOMS: atom_id res chain seq x y z
N MET A 1 -23.29 -9.14 15.76
CA MET A 1 -22.20 -10.00 15.29
C MET A 1 -20.97 -9.13 15.24
N ALA A 2 -20.02 -9.35 16.15
CA ALA A 2 -18.75 -8.62 16.11
C ALA A 2 -18.10 -8.91 14.76
N ALA A 3 -17.79 -7.85 14.00
CA ALA A 3 -16.92 -7.99 12.84
C ALA A 3 -15.67 -8.73 13.32
N GLU A 4 -15.29 -9.83 12.67
CA GLU A 4 -13.96 -10.38 12.86
C GLU A 4 -12.99 -9.21 12.75
N ASP A 5 -12.13 -9.00 13.75
CA ASP A 5 -11.17 -7.91 13.75
C ASP A 5 -10.36 -8.01 12.45
N ASP A 6 -10.65 -7.11 11.50
CA ASP A 6 -9.97 -7.04 10.22
C ASP A 6 -8.46 -7.06 10.51
N LYS A 7 -7.74 -8.09 10.04
CA LYS A 7 -6.29 -8.26 10.29
C LYS A 7 -5.48 -7.17 9.59
N ASN A 8 -5.46 -6.00 10.21
CA ASN A 8 -4.78 -4.81 9.74
C ASN A 8 -3.77 -4.35 10.80
N LEU A 9 -2.50 -4.28 10.41
CA LEU A 9 -1.44 -3.64 11.20
C LEU A 9 -1.12 -2.28 10.57
N VAL A 10 -1.47 -1.19 11.25
CA VAL A 10 -1.20 0.18 10.80
C VAL A 10 -0.31 0.88 11.80
N GLU A 11 0.88 1.30 11.37
CA GLU A 11 1.86 1.97 12.22
C GLU A 11 2.41 3.24 11.55
N ILE A 12 2.44 4.32 12.32
CA ILE A 12 3.12 5.57 11.95
C ILE A 12 4.10 5.87 13.07
N SER A 13 5.40 5.95 12.75
CA SER A 13 6.44 6.19 13.76
C SER A 13 7.67 6.85 13.15
N GLU A 14 8.60 7.36 13.96
CA GLU A 14 9.87 7.92 13.47
C GLU A 14 10.96 6.86 13.28
N ASN A 15 10.71 5.63 13.74
CA ASN A 15 11.67 4.54 13.69
C ASN A 15 11.85 4.01 12.26
N THR A 16 13.00 3.37 12.03
CA THR A 16 13.23 2.58 10.80
C THR A 16 12.19 1.48 10.68
N ILE A 17 11.71 1.26 9.45
CA ILE A 17 10.71 0.22 9.17
C ILE A 17 11.39 -1.14 9.15
N ASP A 18 11.08 -1.98 10.15
CA ASP A 18 11.46 -3.40 10.14
C ASP A 18 10.55 -4.18 9.19
N ILE A 19 11.01 -4.39 7.96
CA ILE A 19 10.27 -5.12 6.92
C ILE A 19 9.87 -6.52 7.39
N ALA A 20 10.73 -7.21 8.16
CA ALA A 20 10.47 -8.58 8.59
C ALA A 20 9.25 -8.65 9.52
N LYS A 21 9.07 -7.66 10.41
CA LYS A 21 7.89 -7.53 11.27
C LYS A 21 6.59 -7.56 10.47
N TYR A 22 6.50 -6.74 9.42
CA TYR A 22 5.29 -6.61 8.62
C TYR A 22 5.07 -7.83 7.71
N MET A 23 6.15 -8.40 7.15
CA MET A 23 6.08 -9.65 6.38
C MET A 23 5.59 -10.82 7.23
N ASN A 24 6.08 -10.94 8.46
CA ASN A 24 5.64 -11.96 9.41
C ASN A 24 4.17 -11.78 9.79
N TYR A 25 3.72 -10.54 9.97
CA TYR A 25 2.31 -10.25 10.29
C TYR A 25 1.35 -10.71 9.19
N VAL A 26 1.69 -10.49 7.92
CA VAL A 26 0.82 -10.86 6.80
C VAL A 26 1.00 -12.30 6.32
N SER A 27 1.98 -13.02 6.84
CA SER A 27 2.22 -14.42 6.48
C SER A 27 1.21 -15.34 7.17
N ALA A 28 0.58 -16.23 6.42
CA ALA A 28 -0.39 -17.16 6.95
C ALA A 28 -0.48 -18.44 6.10
N PRO A 29 -0.75 -19.62 6.70
CA PRO A 29 -0.87 -20.87 5.94
C PRO A 29 -1.94 -20.85 4.83
N GLN A 30 -2.97 -20.03 4.98
CA GLN A 30 -4.05 -19.84 4.00
C GLN A 30 -3.75 -18.77 2.94
N ALA A 31 -2.67 -18.00 3.08
CA ALA A 31 -2.28 -16.98 2.11
C ALA A 31 -1.37 -17.59 1.04
N GLY A 32 -1.89 -17.70 -0.18
CA GLY A 32 -1.15 -18.19 -1.35
C GLY A 32 -0.29 -17.13 -2.03
N ALA A 33 -0.43 -15.85 -1.65
CA ALA A 33 0.36 -14.75 -2.17
C ALA A 33 0.53 -13.63 -1.14
N ILE A 34 1.68 -12.98 -1.19
CA ILE A 34 1.96 -11.71 -0.51
C ILE A 34 2.50 -10.75 -1.57
N ALA A 35 1.90 -9.56 -1.66
CA ALA A 35 2.41 -8.45 -2.46
C ALA A 35 2.90 -7.34 -1.53
N THR A 36 4.01 -6.71 -1.89
CA THR A 36 4.61 -5.66 -1.08
C THR A 36 4.97 -4.44 -1.91
N PHE A 37 4.91 -3.27 -1.29
CA PHE A 37 5.43 -2.03 -1.83
C PHE A 37 6.33 -1.37 -0.78
N ALA A 38 7.53 -0.94 -1.21
CA ALA A 38 8.45 -0.15 -0.40
C ALA A 38 8.75 1.16 -1.13
N GLY A 39 8.34 2.28 -0.54
CA GLY A 39 8.71 3.61 -1.02
C GLY A 39 10.05 4.00 -0.43
N THR A 40 11.10 4.04 -1.25
CA THR A 40 12.46 4.40 -0.80
C THR A 40 12.83 5.81 -1.23
N THR A 41 13.60 6.50 -0.39
CA THR A 41 14.14 7.82 -0.74
C THR A 41 15.20 7.67 -1.83
N ARG A 42 15.01 8.38 -2.94
CA ARG A 42 15.99 8.45 -4.03
C ARG A 42 16.96 9.61 -3.80
N ASP A 43 18.15 9.50 -4.37
CA ASP A 43 19.22 10.51 -4.32
C ASP A 43 19.01 11.69 -5.26
N THR A 44 18.00 11.62 -6.14
CA THR A 44 17.79 12.57 -7.23
C THR A 44 16.31 12.91 -7.43
N PHE A 45 16.04 14.20 -7.61
CA PHE A 45 14.73 14.72 -7.99
C PHE A 45 14.91 15.99 -8.86
N GLU A 46 14.28 16.04 -10.04
CA GLU A 46 14.37 17.18 -10.98
C GLU A 46 15.81 17.70 -11.20
N ASN A 47 16.77 16.78 -11.43
CA ASN A 47 18.21 17.05 -11.61
C ASN A 47 18.92 17.68 -10.38
N LYS A 48 18.31 17.63 -9.21
CA LYS A 48 18.92 18.06 -7.94
C LYS A 48 19.25 16.85 -7.06
N THR A 49 20.36 16.93 -6.34
CA THR A 49 20.80 15.91 -5.38
C THR A 49 20.03 16.05 -4.07
N VAL A 50 19.20 15.06 -3.77
CA VAL A 50 18.44 14.94 -2.52
C VAL A 50 19.31 14.25 -1.47
N LEU A 51 19.41 14.84 -0.28
CA LEU A 51 20.15 14.27 0.84
C LEU A 51 19.25 13.39 1.73
N GLU A 52 18.03 13.86 1.96
CA GLU A 52 17.03 13.20 2.79
C GLU A 52 15.62 13.71 2.45
N LEU A 53 14.63 12.93 2.84
CA LEU A 53 13.24 13.38 2.92
C LEU A 53 12.85 13.55 4.39
N ARG A 54 12.08 14.59 4.69
CA ARG A 54 11.45 14.75 6.01
C ARG A 54 9.94 14.61 5.88
N TYR A 55 9.35 13.80 6.75
CA TYR A 55 7.92 13.54 6.75
C TYR A 55 7.28 14.03 8.03
N GLU A 56 6.17 14.76 7.88
CA GLU A 56 5.35 15.24 8.98
C GLU A 56 3.89 14.84 8.77
N ALA A 57 3.17 14.59 9.85
CA ALA A 57 1.77 14.18 9.79
C ALA A 57 1.00 14.51 11.06
N TYR A 58 -0.29 14.77 10.93
CA TYR A 58 -1.20 14.72 12.07
C TYR A 58 -1.58 13.25 12.33
N VAL A 59 -0.76 12.57 13.14
CA VAL A 59 -0.78 11.11 13.32
C VAL A 59 -2.17 10.51 13.59
N PRO A 60 -3.00 11.03 14.52
CA PRO A 60 -4.32 10.46 14.77
C PRO A 60 -5.22 10.46 13.53
N MET A 61 -5.18 11.52 12.72
CA MET A 61 -5.96 11.60 11.48
C MET A 61 -5.37 10.70 10.41
N ALA A 62 -4.05 10.73 10.21
CA ALA A 62 -3.38 9.88 9.23
C ALA A 62 -3.65 8.38 9.49
N MET A 63 -3.58 7.93 10.74
CA MET A 63 -3.93 6.56 11.13
C MET A 63 -5.38 6.20 10.79
N ARG A 64 -6.34 7.12 11.02
CA ARG A 64 -7.76 6.89 10.66
C ARG A 64 -7.94 6.79 9.15
N CYS A 65 -7.31 7.67 8.38
CA CYS A 65 -7.37 7.64 6.92
C CYS A 65 -6.79 6.32 6.37
N ILE A 66 -5.60 5.90 6.83
CA ILE A 66 -5.00 4.62 6.39
C ILE A 66 -5.90 3.43 6.74
N LYS A 67 -6.49 3.41 7.93
CA LYS A 67 -7.45 2.36 8.31
C LYS A 67 -8.67 2.35 7.40
N SER A 68 -9.21 3.52 7.04
CA SER A 68 -10.31 3.63 6.08
C SER A 68 -9.92 3.09 4.69
N VAL A 69 -8.71 3.39 4.22
CA VAL A 69 -8.18 2.83 2.96
C VAL A 69 -8.09 1.31 3.04
N CYS A 70 -7.63 0.75 4.15
CA CYS A 70 -7.59 -0.70 4.37
C CYS A 70 -9.00 -1.32 4.33
N SER A 71 -10.00 -0.67 4.95
CA SER A 71 -11.39 -1.11 4.88
C SER A 71 -11.93 -1.05 3.44
N SER A 72 -11.65 0.01 2.68
CA SER A 72 -12.05 0.10 1.26
C SER A 72 -11.40 -1.00 0.41
N ALA A 73 -10.13 -1.34 0.66
CA ALA A 73 -9.48 -2.44 -0.03
C ALA A 73 -10.17 -3.80 0.25
N ARG A 74 -10.58 -4.04 1.50
CA ARG A 74 -11.30 -5.26 1.89
C ARG A 74 -12.70 -5.39 1.30
N VAL A 75 -13.34 -4.27 0.93
CA VAL A 75 -14.62 -4.29 0.19
C VAL A 75 -14.43 -4.79 -1.24
N SER A 76 -13.29 -4.48 -1.85
CA SER A 76 -13.02 -4.76 -3.27
C SER A 76 -12.32 -6.11 -3.50
N TRP A 77 -11.49 -6.58 -2.56
CA TRP A 77 -10.69 -7.81 -2.72
C TRP A 77 -10.78 -8.72 -1.50
N ASN A 78 -10.62 -10.03 -1.70
CA ASN A 78 -10.63 -11.01 -0.63
C ASN A 78 -9.24 -11.14 0.01
N LEU A 79 -8.98 -10.26 0.99
CA LEU A 79 -7.67 -10.10 1.62
C LEU A 79 -7.60 -10.81 2.96
N HIS A 80 -6.49 -11.51 3.21
CA HIS A 80 -6.24 -12.15 4.49
C HIS A 80 -5.77 -11.12 5.52
N SER A 81 -4.60 -10.53 5.30
CA SER A 81 -4.00 -9.52 6.20
C SER A 81 -3.39 -8.37 5.42
N ILE A 82 -3.46 -7.18 6.00
CA ILE A 82 -2.87 -5.95 5.47
C ILE A 82 -1.92 -5.38 6.53
N ALA A 83 -0.73 -4.95 6.12
CA ALA A 83 0.18 -4.17 6.93
C ALA A 83 0.55 -2.89 6.20
N VAL A 84 0.47 -1.75 6.89
CA VAL A 84 0.88 -0.43 6.38
C VAL A 84 1.72 0.26 7.45
N ALA A 85 2.95 0.58 7.09
CA ALA A 85 3.89 1.31 7.94
C ALA A 85 4.31 2.60 7.23
N HIS A 86 4.28 3.72 7.94
CA HIS A 86 4.83 4.97 7.45
C HIS A 86 5.80 5.58 8.47
N ARG A 87 7.01 5.89 7.99
CA ARG A 87 8.05 6.56 8.77
C ARG A 87 7.85 8.07 8.72
N LEU A 88 7.95 8.72 9.87
CA LEU A 88 8.00 10.17 10.04
C LEU A 88 9.42 10.64 10.35
N GLY A 89 9.61 11.96 10.34
CA GLY A 89 10.92 12.57 10.57
C GLY A 89 11.84 12.36 9.38
N THR A 90 13.14 12.30 9.64
CA THR A 90 14.18 12.19 8.61
C THR A 90 14.30 10.77 8.07
N VAL A 91 14.25 10.64 6.75
CA VAL A 91 14.45 9.41 5.99
C VAL A 91 15.58 9.63 4.97
N PRO A 92 16.80 9.13 5.28
CA PRO A 92 17.96 9.22 4.38
C PRO A 92 17.72 8.56 3.02
N VAL A 93 18.56 8.90 2.04
CA VAL A 93 18.61 8.19 0.75
C VAL A 93 18.80 6.69 0.95
N GLY A 94 18.05 5.88 0.18
CA GLY A 94 18.07 4.42 0.24
C GLY A 94 17.15 3.83 1.32
N GLU A 95 16.71 4.63 2.29
CA GLU A 95 15.83 4.17 3.36
C GLU A 95 14.35 4.15 2.95
N THR A 96 13.59 3.26 3.57
CA THR A 96 12.14 3.11 3.31
C THR A 96 11.34 4.10 4.14
N SER A 97 10.51 4.92 3.49
CA SER A 97 9.58 5.86 4.14
C SER A 97 8.19 5.27 4.32
N ILE A 98 7.75 4.40 3.41
CA ILE A 98 6.46 3.70 3.52
C ILE A 98 6.64 2.24 3.09
N PHE A 99 6.03 1.33 3.85
CA PHE A 99 5.97 -0.08 3.51
C PHE A 99 4.53 -0.59 3.60
N ILE A 100 4.10 -1.30 2.56
CA ILE A 100 2.79 -1.93 2.49
C ILE A 100 3.03 -3.41 2.19
N ALA A 101 2.34 -4.28 2.92
CA ALA A 101 2.28 -5.70 2.62
C ALA A 101 0.83 -6.17 2.66
N VAL A 102 0.42 -6.94 1.67
CA VAL A 102 -0.94 -7.47 1.55
C VAL A 102 -0.88 -8.94 1.22
N SER A 103 -1.64 -9.74 1.94
CA SER A 103 -1.75 -11.18 1.72
C SER A 103 -3.14 -11.58 1.25
N SER A 104 -3.22 -12.57 0.38
CA SER A 104 -4.46 -13.14 -0.13
C SER A 104 -4.27 -14.60 -0.53
N VAL A 105 -5.38 -15.29 -0.85
CA VAL A 105 -5.32 -16.66 -1.39
C VAL A 105 -4.70 -16.67 -2.79
N HIS A 106 -4.94 -15.63 -3.60
CA HIS A 106 -4.52 -15.56 -5.00
C HIS A 106 -3.80 -14.26 -5.30
N ARG A 107 -2.70 -14.35 -6.06
CA ARG A 107 -1.80 -13.23 -6.38
C ARG A 107 -2.47 -11.98 -6.97
N ALA A 108 -3.57 -12.13 -7.71
CA ALA A 108 -4.25 -11.01 -8.35
C ALA A 108 -4.74 -10.00 -7.29
N ASP A 109 -5.52 -10.49 -6.32
CA ASP A 109 -6.04 -9.71 -5.20
C ASP A 109 -4.93 -9.01 -4.41
N ALA A 110 -3.82 -9.71 -4.11
CA ALA A 110 -2.72 -9.11 -3.35
C ALA A 110 -2.05 -7.97 -4.13
N LEU A 111 -1.75 -8.18 -5.42
CA LEU A 111 -1.08 -7.19 -6.26
C LEU A 111 -1.96 -5.96 -6.50
N GLU A 112 -3.24 -6.17 -6.82
CA GLU A 112 -4.19 -5.09 -7.09
C GLU A 112 -4.49 -4.29 -5.82
N ALA A 113 -4.73 -4.96 -4.68
CA ALA A 113 -4.94 -4.28 -3.42
C ALA A 113 -3.71 -3.52 -2.93
N CYS A 114 -2.50 -4.09 -3.09
CA CYS A 114 -1.26 -3.38 -2.71
C CYS A 114 -1.09 -2.09 -3.51
N ARG A 115 -1.36 -2.14 -4.82
CA ARG A 115 -1.35 -0.96 -5.70
C ARG A 115 -2.42 0.05 -5.29
N PHE A 116 -3.64 -0.40 -5.05
CA PHE A 116 -4.73 0.45 -4.59
C PHE A 116 -4.37 1.18 -3.29
N ILE A 117 -3.85 0.47 -2.29
CA ILE A 117 -3.53 1.07 -0.99
C ILE A 117 -2.46 2.17 -1.12
N ILE A 118 -1.38 1.96 -1.89
CA ILE A 118 -0.38 3.02 -2.06
C ILE A 118 -0.94 4.25 -2.78
N ASP A 119 -1.73 4.03 -3.84
CA ASP A 119 -2.34 5.12 -4.60
C ASP A 119 -3.30 5.93 -3.70
N GLU A 120 -4.12 5.25 -2.90
CA GLU A 120 -5.07 5.88 -1.98
C GLU A 120 -4.39 6.58 -0.79
N VAL A 121 -3.35 5.97 -0.21
CA VAL A 121 -2.58 6.60 0.87
C VAL A 121 -1.97 7.89 0.37
N LYS A 122 -1.34 7.86 -0.80
CA LYS A 122 -0.79 9.06 -1.44
C LYS A 122 -1.90 10.04 -1.84
N ALA A 123 -3.09 9.60 -2.20
CA ALA A 123 -4.12 10.55 -2.62
C ALA A 123 -4.91 11.18 -1.46
N THR A 124 -4.97 10.56 -0.27
CA THR A 124 -5.95 10.96 0.77
C THR A 124 -5.39 11.17 2.17
N VAL A 125 -4.21 10.61 2.48
CA VAL A 125 -3.68 10.63 3.84
C VAL A 125 -2.88 11.93 4.06
N PRO A 126 -3.14 12.70 5.14
CA PRO A 126 -2.44 13.96 5.41
C PRO A 126 -1.04 13.70 5.98
N ILE A 127 -0.12 13.30 5.10
CA ILE A 127 1.31 13.16 5.36
C ILE A 127 2.03 14.06 4.35
N TRP A 128 2.81 15.00 4.85
CA TRP A 128 3.56 15.96 4.05
C TRP A 128 5.01 15.54 3.97
N LYS A 129 5.61 15.73 2.80
CA LYS A 129 7.03 15.47 2.56
C LYS A 129 7.77 16.75 2.25
N LYS A 130 8.96 16.87 2.80
CA LYS A 130 9.92 17.93 2.51
C LYS A 130 11.17 17.31 1.93
N GLU A 131 11.61 17.85 0.81
CA GLU A 131 12.87 17.44 0.17
C GLU A 131 13.99 18.33 0.69
N VAL A 132 15.05 17.72 1.21
CA VAL A 132 16.25 18.42 1.68
C VAL A 132 17.37 18.18 0.68
N TYR A 133 17.89 19.27 0.14
CA TYR A 133 18.98 19.33 -0.83
C TYR A 133 20.24 19.90 -0.18
N SER A 134 21.38 19.78 -0.85
CA SER A 134 22.64 20.37 -0.39
C SER A 134 22.63 21.90 -0.28
N ASN A 135 21.70 22.57 -0.99
CA ASN A 135 21.62 24.03 -1.09
C ASN A 135 20.28 24.61 -0.59
N GLY A 136 19.41 23.81 0.05
CA GLY A 136 18.12 24.29 0.55
C GLY A 136 17.11 23.17 0.76
N GLU A 137 15.87 23.54 1.08
CA GLU A 137 14.79 22.61 1.38
C GLU A 137 13.46 23.10 0.78
N VAL A 138 12.63 22.17 0.31
CA VAL A 138 11.35 22.49 -0.36
C VAL A 138 10.26 21.55 0.12
N TRP A 139 9.14 22.09 0.58
CA TRP A 139 7.93 21.32 0.84
C TRP A 139 7.28 20.91 -0.48
N LYS A 140 6.92 19.63 -0.59
CA LYS A 140 6.21 19.13 -1.76
C LYS A 140 4.76 18.84 -1.40
N GLU A 141 3.88 19.42 -2.19
CA GLU A 141 2.48 19.05 -2.22
C GLU A 141 2.31 17.68 -2.87
N ASN A 142 1.17 17.07 -2.57
CA ASN A 142 0.83 15.75 -3.04
C ASN A 142 0.03 15.87 -4.35
N SER A 143 0.69 15.69 -5.49
CA SER A 143 0.08 15.78 -6.82
C SER A 143 -1.15 14.86 -6.96
N GLU A 144 -1.05 13.68 -6.36
CA GLU A 144 -2.05 12.61 -6.41
C GLU A 144 -3.36 13.03 -5.72
N PHE A 145 -3.30 13.87 -4.70
CA PHE A 145 -4.48 14.47 -4.06
C PHE A 145 -5.26 15.35 -5.06
N LEU A 146 -4.56 16.13 -5.89
CA LEU A 146 -5.18 17.04 -6.86
C LEU A 146 -5.80 16.28 -8.04
N GLU A 147 -5.11 15.25 -8.55
CA GLU A 147 -5.61 14.39 -9.63
C GLU A 147 -6.89 13.67 -9.22
N ARG A 148 -6.91 13.12 -7.99
CA ARG A 148 -8.10 12.46 -7.43
C ARG A 148 -9.30 13.40 -7.36
N ARG A 149 -9.11 14.63 -6.87
CA ARG A 149 -10.20 15.62 -6.77
C ARG A 149 -10.76 16.01 -8.15
N SER A 150 -9.91 16.01 -9.16
CA SER A 150 -10.32 16.26 -10.55
C SER A 150 -11.18 15.11 -11.11
N ASN A 151 -10.83 13.87 -10.78
CA ASN A 151 -11.53 12.67 -11.26
C ASN A 151 -12.89 12.41 -10.57
N LEU A 152 -13.08 12.87 -9.33
CA LEU A 152 -14.30 12.62 -8.54
C LEU A 152 -15.37 13.73 -8.65
N GLY A 153 -15.06 14.85 -9.29
CA GLY A 153 -15.87 16.07 -9.18
C GLY A 153 -15.85 16.61 -7.75
N ASN A 154 -16.45 17.77 -7.50
CA ASN A 154 -16.36 18.52 -6.23
C ASN A 154 -17.10 17.87 -5.03
N LYS A 155 -17.13 16.54 -4.93
CA LYS A 155 -17.60 15.81 -3.76
C LYS A 155 -16.47 15.76 -2.74
N ASP A 156 -16.70 16.39 -1.59
CA ASP A 156 -15.78 16.31 -0.45
C ASP A 156 -15.65 14.84 -0.01
N VAL A 157 -14.51 14.23 -0.33
CA VAL A 157 -14.14 12.93 0.24
C VAL A 157 -13.56 13.22 1.63
N ASP A 158 -14.44 13.46 2.59
CA ASP A 158 -14.06 13.46 3.99
C ASP A 158 -13.66 12.02 4.38
N CYS A 159 -12.55 11.90 5.10
CA CYS A 159 -12.08 10.66 5.71
C CYS A 159 -13.11 10.00 6.65
N ASN A 160 -14.25 10.65 6.91
CA ASN A 160 -15.40 10.14 7.65
C ASN A 160 -16.50 9.48 6.80
N VAL A 161 -16.44 9.50 5.47
CA VAL A 161 -17.52 8.93 4.65
C VAL A 161 -17.27 7.44 4.41
N LYS A 162 -18.15 6.60 4.96
CA LYS A 162 -18.27 5.20 4.54
C LYS A 162 -18.66 5.17 3.06
N MET A 163 -17.73 4.79 2.18
CA MET A 163 -18.07 4.51 0.79
C MET A 163 -18.89 3.23 0.73
N THR A 164 -20.21 3.36 0.79
CA THR A 164 -21.16 2.35 0.34
C THR A 164 -21.51 2.64 -1.11
N GLU A 165 -20.64 2.32 -2.05
CA GLU A 165 -21.05 2.19 -3.44
C GLU A 165 -20.06 1.28 -4.19
N SER A 166 -20.61 0.15 -4.62
CA SER A 166 -19.96 -0.97 -5.29
C SER A 166 -19.41 -0.57 -6.65
N MET A 167 -18.09 -0.69 -6.83
CA MET A 167 -17.47 -0.68 -8.16
C MET A 167 -17.64 -2.07 -8.79
N GLU A 168 -18.58 -2.21 -9.72
CA GLU A 168 -18.73 -3.40 -10.56
C GLU A 168 -17.44 -3.64 -11.37
N HIS A 169 -16.65 -4.63 -10.96
CA HIS A 169 -15.53 -5.11 -11.77
C HIS A 169 -15.98 -6.25 -12.66
N ASN A 170 -15.85 -6.00 -13.96
CA ASN A 170 -16.17 -6.89 -15.07
C ASN A 170 -15.59 -8.30 -14.85
N ASN A 171 -16.51 -9.27 -14.78
CA ASN A 171 -16.26 -10.68 -14.53
C ASN A 171 -15.37 -11.28 -15.65
N LYS A 172 -14.06 -11.45 -15.39
CA LYS A 172 -13.15 -12.17 -16.29
C LYS A 172 -12.78 -13.53 -15.69
N LYS A 173 -13.00 -14.56 -16.53
CA LYS A 173 -12.98 -16.00 -16.29
C LYS A 173 -11.80 -16.52 -15.45
N PRO A 174 -11.98 -17.63 -14.71
CA PRO A 174 -10.93 -18.23 -13.90
C PRO A 174 -9.76 -18.72 -14.77
N CYS A 175 -8.56 -18.31 -14.37
CA CYS A 175 -7.26 -18.61 -14.99
C CYS A 175 -6.76 -20.03 -14.64
N CYS A 176 -7.63 -21.04 -14.68
CA CYS A 176 -7.23 -22.42 -14.40
C CYS A 176 -7.65 -23.39 -15.52
N GLY A 177 -6.77 -23.51 -16.52
CA GLY A 177 -6.62 -24.63 -17.44
C GLY A 177 -5.14 -24.63 -17.85
N THR A 178 -4.39 -25.72 -17.89
CA THR A 178 -4.71 -27.14 -18.13
C THR A 178 -3.62 -27.98 -17.44
N LYS A 179 -3.99 -29.18 -16.94
CA LYS A 179 -3.05 -30.17 -16.39
C LYS A 179 -1.93 -30.48 -17.38
N VAL A 180 -0.67 -30.29 -16.97
CA VAL A 180 0.50 -30.82 -17.68
C VAL A 180 0.46 -32.34 -17.55
N LYS A 181 0.32 -33.05 -18.68
CA LYS A 181 0.60 -34.50 -18.75
C LYS A 181 2.12 -34.67 -18.72
N VAL A 182 2.60 -35.48 -17.79
CA VAL A 182 3.98 -35.96 -17.77
C VAL A 182 3.97 -37.25 -18.58
N ASP A 183 4.71 -37.29 -19.68
CA ASP A 183 4.92 -38.52 -20.44
C ASP A 183 6.01 -39.34 -19.74
N ASP A 184 5.61 -40.45 -19.12
CA ASP A 184 6.52 -41.46 -18.59
C ASP A 184 6.98 -42.39 -19.74
N GLU A 185 8.08 -42.05 -20.41
CA GLU A 185 8.88 -43.04 -21.13
C GLU A 185 10.11 -43.42 -20.28
N VAL A 186 9.89 -44.33 -19.33
CA VAL A 186 10.98 -45.09 -18.71
C VAL A 186 11.28 -46.30 -19.59
N SER A 187 12.36 -46.12 -20.36
CA SER A 187 13.18 -47.13 -21.01
C SER A 187 13.25 -48.46 -20.24
N ARG A 188 12.80 -49.57 -20.85
CA ARG A 188 13.29 -50.93 -20.56
C ARG A 188 13.21 -51.82 -21.80
N LYS A 189 14.42 -52.17 -22.27
CA LYS A 189 14.89 -53.42 -22.90
C LYS A 189 13.96 -54.16 -23.87
#